data_AF-A0A0K9Y349-F1
#
_entry.id   AF-A0A0K9Y349-F1
#
_cell.length_a   1.000
_cell.length_b   1.000
_cell.length_c   1.000
_cell.angle_alpha   90.00
_cell.angle_beta   90.00
_cell.angle_gamma   90.00
#
_symmetry.space_group_name_H-M   'P 1'
#
loop_
_entity.id
_entity.type
_entity.pdbx_description
1 polymer ?
#
loop_
_entity_poly.entity_id
_entity_poly.type
_entity_poly.pdbx_seq_one_letter_code
_entity_poly.pdbx_strand_id
1 'polypeptide(L)'
;MKIFKTIGVAVCLMFILQSCIVSEKPNMAFFSKSEYDYKGAKFVSINVPLFLAKPYIKRALREEGDNEEVIAMVKKVSKIKVLTVENGNKKMLKDYAGYLNDNNYEDWATIKHDGNNVNIRVKQNGELIKNMLITVNSDKDLVFVDVKGNFTADDISQMISKVSDK
;
A
#
# COMPACT_ATOMS: atom_id res chain seq x y z
N MET A 1 13.80 39.75 17.21
CA MET A 1 13.99 38.77 16.10
C MET A 1 14.20 37.32 16.55
N LYS A 2 14.91 37.01 17.64
CA LYS A 2 15.15 35.61 18.06
C LYS A 2 13.87 34.88 18.50
N ILE A 3 13.03 35.52 19.30
CA ILE A 3 11.75 34.95 19.79
C ILE A 3 10.77 34.62 18.65
N PHE A 4 10.62 35.50 17.66
CA PHE A 4 9.79 35.22 16.48
C PHE A 4 10.32 34.05 15.63
N LYS A 5 11.65 33.89 15.53
CA LYS A 5 12.27 32.73 14.87
C LYS A 5 12.03 31.44 15.67
N THR A 6 12.14 31.48 17.00
CA THR A 6 11.87 30.32 17.87
C THR A 6 10.41 29.89 17.82
N ILE A 7 9.47 30.84 17.83
CA ILE A 7 8.03 30.55 17.70
C ILE A 7 7.71 29.98 16.31
N GLY A 8 8.30 30.53 15.24
CA GLY A 8 8.12 29.98 13.88
C GLY A 8 8.60 28.53 13.75
N VAL A 9 9.75 28.20 14.35
CA VAL A 9 10.30 26.84 14.36
C VAL A 9 9.41 25.89 15.17
N ALA A 10 8.91 26.32 16.32
CA ALA A 10 8.01 25.51 17.16
C ALA A 10 6.66 25.20 16.47
N VAL A 11 6.09 26.17 15.75
CA VAL A 11 4.86 25.98 14.97
C VAL A 11 5.09 25.01 13.80
N CYS A 12 6.20 25.14 13.08
CA CYS A 12 6.59 24.16 12.06
C CYS A 12 6.73 22.74 12.64
N LEU A 13 7.36 22.58 13.80
CA LEU A 13 7.48 21.29 14.49
C LEU A 13 6.12 20.68 14.88
N MET A 14 5.16 21.48 15.34
CA MET A 14 3.80 21.01 15.64
C MET A 14 3.02 20.57 14.39
N PHE A 15 3.22 21.23 13.24
CA PHE A 15 2.58 20.81 11.98
C PHE A 15 3.09 19.46 11.47
N ILE A 16 4.36 19.12 11.72
CA ILE A 16 4.94 17.84 11.28
C ILE A 16 4.38 16.66 12.11
N LEU A 17 4.04 16.90 13.38
CA LEU A 17 3.51 15.87 14.30
C LEU A 17 2.08 15.40 13.97
N GLN A 18 1.36 16.06 13.05
CA GLN A 18 0.04 15.60 12.59
C GLN A 18 0.13 14.43 11.59
N SER A 19 1.34 14.01 11.19
CA SER A 19 1.55 13.08 10.07
C SER A 19 1.30 11.61 10.36
N CYS A 20 0.94 11.24 11.59
CA CYS A 20 0.65 9.85 11.97
C CYS A 20 -0.71 9.72 12.67
N ILE A 21 -1.77 10.17 12.01
CA ILE A 21 -3.14 9.81 12.42
C ILE A 21 -3.37 8.36 11.99
N VAL A 22 -3.22 7.43 12.95
CA VAL A 22 -3.72 6.07 12.83
C VAL A 22 -5.24 6.14 13.00
N SER A 23 -5.95 5.68 11.98
CA SER A 23 -7.40 5.72 11.95
C SER A 23 -7.96 4.30 12.04
N GLU A 24 -8.90 4.09 12.96
CA GLU A 24 -9.71 2.87 13.02
C GLU A 24 -10.72 2.78 11.85
N LYS A 25 -10.92 3.89 11.12
CA LYS A 25 -11.73 3.91 9.89
C LYS A 25 -10.91 3.48 8.67
N PRO A 26 -11.47 2.65 7.78
CA PRO A 26 -10.81 2.21 6.55
C PRO A 26 -10.51 3.37 5.59
N ASN A 27 -9.29 3.40 5.03
CA ASN A 27 -8.82 4.43 4.10
C ASN A 27 -8.86 4.02 2.62
N MET A 28 -9.34 2.82 2.30
CA MET A 28 -9.43 2.26 0.95
C MET A 28 -10.88 2.27 0.45
N ALA A 29 -11.07 2.50 -0.86
CA ALA A 29 -12.37 2.75 -1.48
C ALA A 29 -13.40 1.60 -1.27
N PHE A 30 -12.93 0.36 -1.23
CA PHE A 30 -13.78 -0.80 -0.94
C PHE A 30 -14.30 -0.77 0.49
N PHE A 31 -13.38 -0.69 1.47
CA PHE A 31 -13.70 -0.79 2.88
C PHE A 31 -14.35 0.50 3.44
N SER A 32 -14.18 1.64 2.77
CA SER A 32 -14.79 2.91 3.19
C SER A 32 -16.28 3.02 2.89
N LYS A 33 -16.88 2.10 2.12
CA LYS A 33 -18.32 2.09 1.84
C LYS A 33 -19.05 1.41 3.01
N SER A 34 -20.03 2.12 3.58
CA SER A 34 -20.85 1.69 4.73
C SER A 34 -21.68 0.43 4.50
N GLU A 35 -21.74 -0.08 3.27
CA GLU A 35 -22.51 -1.25 2.87
C GLU A 35 -21.89 -2.57 3.38
N TYR A 36 -20.64 -2.52 3.81
CA TYR A 36 -19.89 -3.67 4.27
C TYR A 36 -19.69 -3.63 5.80
N ASP A 37 -20.74 -3.91 6.57
CA ASP A 37 -20.64 -4.10 8.03
C ASP A 37 -20.16 -5.54 8.34
N TYR A 38 -18.84 -5.72 8.29
CA TYR A 38 -18.21 -6.97 8.72
C TYR A 38 -18.12 -7.00 10.24
N LYS A 39 -19.24 -7.40 10.89
CA LYS A 39 -19.36 -7.53 12.34
C LYS A 39 -18.12 -8.22 12.94
N GLY A 40 -17.36 -7.47 13.76
CA GLY A 40 -16.18 -7.96 14.47
C GLY A 40 -14.83 -7.78 13.77
N ALA A 41 -14.81 -7.32 12.52
CA ALA A 41 -13.56 -6.97 11.84
C ALA A 41 -13.02 -5.64 12.38
N LYS A 42 -11.73 -5.61 12.73
CA LYS A 42 -11.06 -4.38 13.17
C LYS A 42 -10.14 -3.89 12.07
N PHE A 43 -10.25 -2.61 11.74
CA PHE A 43 -9.51 -1.98 10.65
C PHE A 43 -8.45 -1.04 11.24
N VAL A 44 -7.21 -1.19 10.82
CA VAL A 44 -6.13 -0.24 11.12
C VAL A 44 -5.64 0.35 9.82
N SER A 45 -5.92 1.63 9.58
CA SER A 45 -5.55 2.34 8.36
C SER A 45 -4.42 3.33 8.59
N ILE A 46 -3.40 3.24 7.73
CA ILE A 46 -2.22 4.09 7.75
C ILE A 46 -2.00 4.67 6.35
N ASN A 47 -1.99 6.00 6.25
CA ASN A 47 -1.46 6.68 5.06
C ASN A 47 0.03 6.88 5.28
N VAL A 48 0.88 6.21 4.50
CA VAL A 48 2.32 6.24 4.75
C VAL A 48 2.92 7.48 4.10
N PRO A 49 3.57 8.39 4.85
CA PRO A 49 4.21 9.55 4.26
C PRO A 49 5.37 9.13 3.34
N LEU A 50 5.33 9.57 2.08
CA LEU A 50 6.33 9.15 1.09
C LEU A 50 7.76 9.58 1.42
N PHE A 51 7.93 10.67 2.15
CA PHE A 51 9.25 11.12 2.59
C PHE A 51 9.88 10.16 3.62
N LEU A 52 9.07 9.37 4.33
CA LEU A 52 9.54 8.30 5.21
C LEU A 52 9.67 6.98 4.44
N ALA A 53 8.67 6.64 3.63
CA ALA A 53 8.63 5.37 2.91
C ALA A 53 9.73 5.25 1.86
N LYS A 54 9.91 6.26 1.00
CA LYS A 54 10.83 6.14 -0.15
C LYS A 54 12.29 5.92 0.28
N PRO A 55 12.86 6.66 1.24
CA PRO A 55 14.23 6.40 1.69
C PRO A 55 14.38 5.02 2.34
N TYR A 56 13.40 4.61 3.15
CA TYR A 56 13.40 3.31 3.81
C TYR A 56 13.40 2.15 2.80
N ILE A 57 12.44 2.15 1.86
CA ILE A 57 12.33 1.10 0.84
C ILE A 57 13.60 1.05 -0.03
N LYS A 58 14.11 2.21 -0.48
CA LYS A 58 15.34 2.26 -1.27
C LYS A 58 16.54 1.71 -0.51
N ARG A 59 16.63 1.97 0.79
CA ARG A 59 17.71 1.44 1.63
C ARG A 59 17.60 -0.07 1.75
N ALA A 60 16.42 -0.60 2.08
CA ALA A 60 16.18 -2.04 2.17
C ALA A 60 16.53 -2.76 0.84
N LEU A 61 16.08 -2.21 -0.30
CA LEU A 61 16.38 -2.77 -1.62
C LEU A 61 17.88 -2.80 -1.94
N ARG A 62 18.66 -1.81 -1.49
CA ARG A 62 20.12 -1.76 -1.68
C ARG A 62 20.88 -2.72 -0.78
N GLU A 63 20.40 -2.92 0.44
CA GLU A 63 20.98 -3.88 1.38
C GLU A 63 20.80 -5.33 0.88
N GLU A 64 19.72 -5.60 0.13
CA GLU A 64 19.43 -6.90 -0.46
C GLU A 64 20.10 -7.18 -1.83
N GLY A 65 20.84 -6.21 -2.40
CA GLY A 65 21.58 -6.39 -3.67
C GLY A 65 21.23 -5.37 -4.77
N ASP A 66 21.65 -5.67 -6.00
CA ASP A 66 21.50 -4.78 -7.17
C ASP A 66 20.04 -4.77 -7.67
N ASN A 67 19.26 -3.85 -7.10
CA ASN A 67 17.84 -3.64 -7.37
C ASN A 67 17.57 -2.23 -7.93
N GLU A 68 18.51 -1.67 -8.70
CA GLU A 68 18.41 -0.29 -9.20
C GLU A 68 17.16 -0.06 -10.08
N GLU A 69 16.67 -1.08 -10.78
CA GLU A 69 15.41 -1.00 -11.54
C GLU A 69 14.20 -0.87 -10.61
N VAL A 70 14.13 -1.68 -9.55
CA VAL A 70 13.06 -1.61 -8.55
C VAL A 70 13.14 -0.28 -7.77
N ILE A 71 14.34 0.21 -7.50
CA ILE A 71 14.59 1.53 -6.88
C ILE A 71 14.10 2.67 -7.78
N ALA A 72 14.23 2.55 -9.11
CA ALA A 72 13.68 3.50 -10.06
C ALA A 72 12.14 3.52 -9.99
N MET A 73 11.50 2.36 -9.87
CA MET A 73 10.05 2.24 -9.68
C MET A 73 9.58 2.94 -8.39
N VAL A 74 10.32 2.83 -7.27
CA VAL A 74 9.96 3.52 -6.00
C VAL A 74 9.86 5.03 -6.18
N LYS A 75 10.61 5.62 -7.12
CA LYS A 75 10.50 7.08 -7.41
C LYS A 75 9.13 7.44 -8.00
N LYS A 76 8.53 6.54 -8.79
CA LYS A 76 7.24 6.70 -9.49
C LYS A 76 6.02 6.60 -8.55
N VAL A 77 6.21 6.13 -7.31
CA VAL A 77 5.15 6.05 -6.29
C VAL A 77 4.70 7.44 -5.85
N SER A 78 3.40 7.70 -5.89
CA SER A 78 2.76 8.96 -5.48
C SER A 78 1.89 8.83 -4.22
N LYS A 79 1.47 7.62 -3.85
CA LYS A 79 0.75 7.37 -2.59
C LYS A 79 0.90 5.92 -2.14
N ILE A 80 1.00 5.70 -0.83
CA ILE A 80 0.94 4.37 -0.22
C ILE A 80 -0.10 4.43 0.89
N LYS A 81 -1.05 3.50 0.87
CA LYS A 81 -1.98 3.25 1.97
C LYS A 81 -1.83 1.80 2.41
N VAL A 82 -1.79 1.61 3.71
CA VAL A 82 -1.83 0.28 4.33
C VAL A 82 -3.13 0.18 5.12
N LEU A 83 -3.81 -0.94 4.98
CA LEU A 83 -4.96 -1.30 5.78
C LEU A 83 -4.75 -2.72 6.29
N THR A 84 -4.72 -2.87 7.61
CA THR A 84 -4.74 -4.19 8.25
C THR A 84 -6.14 -4.48 8.75
N VAL A 85 -6.59 -5.72 8.57
CA VAL A 85 -7.88 -6.21 9.03
C VAL A 85 -7.68 -7.44 9.91
N GLU A 86 -8.04 -7.29 11.18
CA GLU A 86 -8.14 -8.42 12.11
C GLU A 86 -9.53 -9.04 12.02
N ASN A 87 -9.63 -10.36 12.23
CA ASN A 87 -10.88 -11.14 12.15
C ASN A 87 -11.61 -11.00 10.79
N GLY A 88 -10.86 -10.83 9.71
CA GLY A 88 -11.40 -10.91 8.36
C GLY A 88 -12.01 -12.28 8.07
N ASN A 89 -13.14 -12.31 7.36
CA ASN A 89 -13.82 -13.56 7.01
C ASN A 89 -13.78 -13.83 5.49
N LYS A 90 -14.07 -15.08 5.09
CA LYS A 90 -14.07 -15.47 3.68
C LYS A 90 -15.05 -14.66 2.81
N LYS A 91 -16.16 -14.20 3.38
CA LYS A 91 -17.14 -13.36 2.68
C LYS A 91 -16.52 -12.01 2.31
N MET A 92 -15.79 -11.38 3.23
CA MET A 92 -15.08 -10.12 2.98
C MET A 92 -14.09 -10.24 1.83
N LEU A 93 -13.28 -11.31 1.81
CA LEU A 93 -12.33 -11.56 0.72
C LEU A 93 -13.04 -11.77 -0.62
N LYS A 94 -14.18 -12.48 -0.61
CA LYS A 94 -14.99 -12.70 -1.82
C LYS A 94 -15.60 -11.39 -2.33
N ASP A 95 -16.18 -10.59 -1.44
CA ASP A 95 -16.78 -9.29 -1.78
C ASP A 95 -15.71 -8.33 -2.29
N TYR A 96 -14.52 -8.35 -1.69
CA TYR A 96 -13.37 -7.58 -2.14
C TYR A 96 -12.94 -7.99 -3.55
N ALA A 97 -12.77 -9.30 -3.80
CA ALA A 97 -12.44 -9.80 -5.12
C ALA A 97 -13.50 -9.41 -6.18
N GLY A 98 -14.79 -9.45 -5.81
CA GLY A 98 -15.89 -8.98 -6.64
C GLY A 98 -15.76 -7.50 -7.00
N TYR A 99 -15.56 -6.65 -5.98
CA TYR A 99 -15.32 -5.22 -6.19
C TYR A 99 -14.14 -4.96 -7.13
N LEU A 100 -13.03 -5.69 -7.00
CA LEU A 100 -11.87 -5.54 -7.88
C LEU A 100 -12.22 -5.86 -9.33
N ASN A 101 -12.97 -6.93 -9.56
CA ASN A 101 -13.41 -7.32 -10.90
C ASN A 101 -14.33 -6.25 -11.50
N ASP A 102 -15.33 -5.78 -10.73
CA ASP A 102 -16.27 -4.75 -11.16
C ASP A 102 -15.61 -3.40 -11.44
N ASN A 103 -14.40 -3.19 -10.91
CA ASN A 103 -13.65 -1.94 -11.06
C ASN A 103 -12.45 -2.07 -12.03
N ASN A 104 -12.43 -3.10 -12.87
CA ASN A 104 -11.40 -3.35 -13.89
C ASN A 104 -9.98 -3.42 -13.31
N TYR A 105 -9.82 -4.11 -12.18
CA TYR A 105 -8.49 -4.53 -11.73
C TYR A 105 -8.12 -5.86 -12.38
N GLU A 106 -6.94 -5.91 -12.97
CA GLU A 106 -6.35 -7.11 -13.57
C GLU A 106 -5.52 -7.87 -12.55
N ASP A 107 -5.63 -9.20 -12.55
CA ASP A 107 -4.79 -10.07 -11.74
C ASP A 107 -3.45 -10.29 -12.45
N TRP A 108 -2.35 -9.92 -11.78
CA TRP A 108 -1.01 -9.92 -12.37
C TRP A 108 -0.11 -10.97 -11.77
N ALA A 109 -0.21 -11.22 -10.47
CA ALA A 109 0.56 -12.28 -9.82
C ALA A 109 -0.11 -12.77 -8.53
N THR A 110 0.08 -14.06 -8.27
CA THR A 110 -0.19 -14.67 -6.98
C THR A 110 1.06 -15.44 -6.54
N ILE A 111 1.68 -15.00 -5.44
CA ILE A 111 2.87 -15.59 -4.86
C ILE A 111 2.47 -16.29 -3.56
N LYS A 112 2.92 -17.54 -3.40
CA LYS A 112 2.63 -18.36 -2.21
C LYS A 112 3.93 -18.74 -1.53
N HIS A 113 4.08 -18.36 -0.27
CA HIS A 113 5.28 -18.65 0.52
C HIS A 113 4.93 -18.81 2.00
N ASP A 114 5.34 -19.92 2.61
CA ASP A 114 5.17 -20.20 4.05
C ASP A 114 3.76 -19.95 4.59
N GLY A 115 2.73 -20.43 3.87
CA GLY A 115 1.33 -20.26 4.25
C GLY A 115 0.74 -18.87 3.94
N ASN A 116 1.57 -17.90 3.56
CA ASN A 116 1.12 -16.58 3.11
C ASN A 116 0.76 -16.62 1.63
N ASN A 117 -0.36 -15.98 1.29
CA ASN A 117 -0.76 -15.75 -0.11
C ASN A 117 -0.70 -14.25 -0.40
N VAL A 118 0.18 -13.86 -1.32
CA VAL A 118 0.31 -12.48 -1.80
C VAL A 118 -0.35 -12.39 -3.19
N ASN A 119 -1.42 -11.62 -3.32
CA ASN A 119 -2.06 -11.33 -4.61
C ASN A 119 -1.78 -9.88 -5.02
N ILE A 120 -1.34 -9.69 -6.26
CA ILE A 120 -1.02 -8.39 -6.86
C ILE A 120 -2.00 -8.15 -8.00
N ARG A 121 -2.81 -7.10 -7.86
CA ARG A 121 -3.71 -6.63 -8.91
C ARG A 121 -3.42 -5.21 -9.31
N VAL A 122 -3.62 -4.87 -10.57
CA VAL A 122 -3.35 -3.52 -11.07
C VAL A 122 -4.57 -2.94 -11.78
N LYS A 123 -4.63 -1.62 -11.84
CA LYS A 123 -5.60 -0.89 -12.67
C LYS A 123 -4.88 0.01 -13.64
N GLN A 124 -5.06 -0.29 -14.91
CA GLN A 124 -4.47 0.44 -16.03
C GLN A 124 -5.35 1.64 -16.45
N ASN A 125 -4.70 2.63 -17.03
CA ASN A 125 -5.33 3.71 -17.77
C ASN A 125 -4.44 4.04 -18.98
N GLY A 126 -4.84 3.54 -20.15
CA GLY A 126 -3.98 3.50 -21.33
C GLY A 126 -2.76 2.62 -21.06
N GLU A 127 -1.58 3.11 -21.43
CA GLU A 127 -0.30 2.39 -21.26
C GLU A 127 0.26 2.42 -19.83
N LEU A 128 -0.37 3.17 -18.92
CA LEU A 128 0.12 3.39 -17.57
C LEU A 128 -0.73 2.67 -16.53
N ILE A 129 -0.06 1.98 -15.61
CA ILE A 129 -0.67 1.46 -14.38
C ILE A 129 -0.73 2.60 -13.36
N LYS A 130 -1.94 2.95 -12.94
CA LYS A 130 -2.19 4.06 -11.98
C LYS A 130 -2.30 3.59 -10.54
N ASN A 131 -2.75 2.36 -10.36
CA ASN A 131 -2.96 1.75 -9.06
C ASN A 131 -2.48 0.30 -9.09
N MET A 132 -1.80 -0.09 -8.02
CA MET A 132 -1.47 -1.46 -7.68
C MET A 132 -2.03 -1.75 -6.29
N LEU A 133 -2.73 -2.88 -6.17
CA LEU A 133 -3.24 -3.40 -4.92
C LEU A 133 -2.50 -4.69 -4.59
N ILE A 134 -1.89 -4.73 -3.42
CA ILE A 134 -1.22 -5.93 -2.88
C ILE A 134 -2.04 -6.41 -1.70
N THR A 135 -2.49 -7.65 -1.77
CA THR A 135 -3.22 -8.31 -0.67
C THR A 135 -2.34 -9.42 -0.11
N VAL A 136 -1.99 -9.31 1.16
CA VAL A 136 -1.29 -10.37 1.90
C VAL A 136 -2.30 -11.03 2.82
N ASN A 137 -2.54 -12.31 2.58
CA ASN A 137 -3.43 -13.14 3.39
C ASN A 137 -2.60 -14.17 4.15
N SER A 138 -2.51 -13.96 5.47
CA SER A 138 -1.89 -14.87 6.44
C SER A 138 -3.00 -15.49 7.31
N ASP A 139 -2.72 -16.58 8.02
CA ASP A 139 -3.73 -17.33 8.80
C ASP A 139 -4.55 -16.49 9.81
N LYS A 140 -4.01 -15.36 10.28
CA LYS A 140 -4.63 -14.51 11.31
C LYS A 140 -4.92 -13.08 10.86
N ASP A 141 -4.13 -12.55 9.94
CA ASP A 141 -4.16 -11.12 9.58
C ASP A 141 -4.28 -10.95 8.06
N LEU A 142 -5.15 -10.02 7.64
CA LEU A 142 -5.25 -9.57 6.26
C LEU A 142 -4.61 -8.18 6.15
N VAL A 143 -3.64 -8.04 5.25
CA VAL A 143 -3.00 -6.75 4.97
C VAL A 143 -3.27 -6.37 3.52
N PHE A 144 -3.81 -5.17 3.32
CA PHE A 144 -4.05 -4.57 2.03
C PHE A 144 -3.13 -3.36 1.85
N VAL A 145 -2.45 -3.28 0.72
CA VAL A 145 -1.60 -2.15 0.35
C VAL A 145 -2.10 -1.55 -0.97
N ASP A 146 -2.48 -0.27 -0.95
CA ASP A 146 -2.86 0.51 -2.14
C ASP A 146 -1.72 1.44 -2.50
N VAL A 147 -1.04 1.11 -3.59
CA VAL A 147 0.08 1.86 -4.14
C VAL A 147 -0.40 2.60 -5.38
N LYS A 148 -0.34 3.93 -5.34
CA LYS A 148 -0.59 4.78 -6.51
C LYS A 148 0.70 5.28 -7.09
N GLY A 149 0.73 5.43 -8.41
CA GLY A 149 1.88 5.94 -9.13
C GLY A 149 1.60 6.02 -10.63
N ASN A 150 2.66 6.20 -11.40
CA ASN A 150 2.63 6.08 -12.85
C ASN A 150 3.66 5.02 -13.23
N PHE A 151 3.22 3.78 -13.37
CA PHE A 151 4.09 2.64 -13.68
C PHE A 151 3.84 2.15 -15.09
N THR A 152 4.87 1.60 -15.73
CA THR A 152 4.73 0.81 -16.96
C THR A 152 4.44 -0.64 -16.60
N ALA A 153 4.01 -1.43 -17.58
CA ALA A 153 3.91 -2.88 -17.41
C ALA A 153 5.25 -3.51 -16.99
N ASP A 154 6.32 -3.08 -17.65
CA ASP A 154 7.71 -3.51 -17.38
C ASP A 154 8.16 -3.23 -15.94
N ASP A 155 7.83 -2.05 -15.39
CA ASP A 155 8.12 -1.72 -13.98
C ASP A 155 7.55 -2.79 -13.03
N ILE A 156 6.30 -3.22 -13.26
CA ILE A 156 5.62 -4.17 -12.38
C ILE A 156 6.14 -5.59 -12.61
N SER A 157 6.38 -5.98 -13.86
CA SER A 157 6.98 -7.28 -14.19
C SER A 157 8.35 -7.46 -13.55
N GLN A 158 9.20 -6.43 -13.59
CA GLN A 158 10.52 -6.45 -12.95
C GLN A 158 10.43 -6.53 -11.42
N MET A 159 9.47 -5.84 -10.81
CA MET A 159 9.23 -5.98 -9.36
C MET A 159 8.84 -7.41 -9.00
N ILE A 160 7.89 -8.00 -9.74
CA ILE A 160 7.38 -9.34 -9.47
C ILE A 160 8.48 -10.40 -9.61
N SER A 161 9.33 -10.33 -10.65
CA SER A 161 10.40 -11.31 -10.84
C SER A 161 11.39 -11.30 -9.69
N LYS A 162 11.81 -10.11 -9.23
CA LYS A 162 12.75 -9.97 -8.10
C LYS A 162 12.21 -10.49 -6.77
N VAL A 163 10.89 -10.47 -6.57
CA VAL A 163 10.24 -11.00 -5.36
C VAL A 163 9.98 -12.51 -5.47
N SER A 164 9.71 -13.02 -6.68
CA SER A 164 9.39 -14.44 -6.88
C SER A 164 10.63 -15.34 -6.93
N ASP A 165 11.81 -14.80 -7.21
CA ASP A 165 13.07 -15.56 -7.25
C ASP A 165 13.68 -15.84 -5.86
N LYS A 166 13.01 -15.40 -4.79
CA LYS A 166 13.36 -15.64 -3.39
C LYS A 166 12.36 -16.60 -2.73
#